data_AF-A0ABD3R7D7-F1
#
_entry.id   AF-A0ABD3R7D7-F1
#
_cell.length_a   1.000
_cell.length_b   1.000
_cell.length_c   1.000
_cell.angle_alpha   90.00
_cell.angle_beta   90.00
_cell.angle_gamma   90.00
#
_symmetry.space_group_name_H-M   'P 1'
#
loop_
_entity.id
_entity.type
_entity.pdbx_description
1 polymer ?
#
loop_
_entity_poly.entity_id
_entity_poly.type
_entity_poly.pdbx_seq_one_letter_code
_entity_poly.pdbx_strand_id
1 'polypeptide(L)'
;MPSLRRPLAFLLRLLFVFLAIASNRAAFHFASGGHSTKRSNSAIRSHPTNVIQNWPNHSRRCNSLLMEASNTCPNETSKQLYNIPDSGWQSKKWNWGSAHGTGHDCAAICRRRWNDESDRRELVRSLLYPAEFKALHPHSEVSFEEVKLILALAWQRGRWDGTDGGPVEGYGAVLEAMADARRYENEDEVISALMFIEDVSGRFSSICKNAEKLKRMKAIANDVKGKHAEKEDVFMARRTCAGMVLDAMNFVENGL
;
A
#
# COMPACT_ATOMS: atom_id res chain seq x y z
N MET A 1 25.32 47.79 -4.02
CA MET A 1 24.14 47.64 -3.16
C MET A 1 23.31 46.47 -3.65
N PRO A 2 23.39 45.27 -3.04
CA PRO A 2 22.65 44.10 -3.51
C PRO A 2 21.18 44.12 -3.04
N SER A 3 20.27 43.79 -3.96
CA SER A 3 18.83 43.97 -3.80
C SER A 3 18.19 42.99 -2.81
N LEU A 4 17.49 43.54 -1.82
CA LEU A 4 16.76 42.86 -0.74
C LEU A 4 15.42 42.21 -1.19
N ARG A 5 15.31 41.66 -2.40
CA ARG A 5 14.02 41.18 -2.96
C ARG A 5 13.79 39.66 -2.93
N ARG A 6 14.73 38.86 -2.42
CA ARG A 6 14.62 37.39 -2.42
C ARG A 6 13.97 36.70 -1.20
N PRO A 7 13.88 37.28 0.02
CA PRO A 7 13.36 36.52 1.16
C PRO A 7 11.82 36.40 1.20
N LEU A 8 11.10 37.32 0.56
CA LEU A 8 9.62 37.36 0.57
C LEU A 8 8.98 36.25 -0.27
N ALA A 9 9.59 35.88 -1.40
CA ALA A 9 9.07 34.80 -2.25
C ALA A 9 9.19 33.41 -1.58
N PHE A 10 10.21 33.23 -0.74
CA PHE A 10 10.43 31.99 0.00
C PHE A 10 9.44 31.85 1.16
N LEU A 11 9.18 32.95 1.89
CA LEU A 11 8.19 33.00 2.96
C LEU A 11 6.76 32.80 2.44
N LEU A 12 6.42 33.37 1.28
CA LEU A 12 5.10 33.16 0.66
C LEU A 12 4.89 31.70 0.22
N ARG A 13 5.92 31.03 -0.32
CA ARG A 13 5.82 29.60 -0.69
C ARG A 13 5.64 28.70 0.54
N LEU A 14 6.36 28.98 1.63
CA LEU A 14 6.16 28.28 2.90
C LEU A 14 4.76 28.52 3.47
N LEU A 15 4.22 29.73 3.37
CA LEU A 15 2.87 30.05 3.85
C LEU A 15 1.79 29.25 3.10
N PHE A 16 1.92 29.08 1.78
CA PHE A 16 0.98 28.27 0.98
C PHE A 16 1.04 26.78 1.34
N VAL A 17 2.23 26.24 1.64
CA VAL A 17 2.38 24.84 2.10
C VAL A 17 1.72 24.67 3.48
N PHE A 18 1.89 25.62 4.41
CA PHE A 18 1.24 25.56 5.72
C PHE A 18 -0.28 25.74 5.66
N LEU A 19 -0.81 26.58 4.76
CA LEU A 19 -2.25 26.75 4.55
C LEU A 19 -2.91 25.52 3.91
N ALA A 20 -2.22 24.81 3.01
CA ALA A 20 -2.71 23.53 2.47
C ALA A 20 -2.78 22.43 3.54
N ILE A 21 -1.81 22.40 4.47
CA ILE A 21 -1.81 21.45 5.59
C ILE A 21 -2.87 21.80 6.65
N ALA A 22 -3.10 23.09 6.92
CA ALA A 22 -4.11 23.54 7.88
C ALA A 22 -5.55 23.38 7.38
N SER A 23 -5.79 23.45 6.07
CA SER A 23 -7.14 23.31 5.50
C SER A 23 -7.70 21.88 5.59
N ASN A 24 -6.84 20.88 5.78
CA ASN A 24 -7.26 19.49 6.07
C ASN A 24 -7.55 19.22 7.55
N ARG A 25 -7.34 20.19 8.46
CA ARG A 25 -7.61 20.04 9.91
C ARG A 25 -8.99 20.54 10.34
N ALA A 26 -9.75 21.20 9.48
CA ALA A 26 -11.02 21.85 9.86
C ALA A 26 -12.30 21.12 9.42
N ALA A 27 -12.19 20.00 8.70
CA ALA A 27 -13.32 19.13 8.39
C ALA A 27 -13.19 17.85 9.23
N PHE A 28 -14.27 17.46 9.93
CA PHE A 28 -14.39 16.35 10.89
C PHE A 28 -14.12 16.67 12.37
N HIS A 29 -14.85 17.66 12.89
CA HIS A 29 -15.37 17.57 14.27
C HIS A 29 -16.86 17.24 14.20
N PHE A 30 -17.21 15.95 14.30
CA PHE A 30 -18.58 15.56 14.67
C PHE A 30 -18.61 14.17 15.32
N ALA A 31 -19.23 14.14 16.51
CA ALA A 31 -19.77 13.00 17.25
C ALA A 31 -18.83 11.91 17.82
N SER A 32 -18.52 12.03 19.12
CA SER A 32 -18.57 10.88 20.02
C SER A 32 -18.98 11.35 21.42
N GLY A 33 -20.29 11.21 21.68
CA GLY A 33 -20.86 11.26 23.03
C GLY A 33 -20.60 9.94 23.74
N GLY A 34 -20.12 10.02 24.97
CA GLY A 34 -19.68 8.85 25.72
C GLY A 34 -20.80 7.90 26.16
N HIS A 35 -20.39 6.72 26.59
CA HIS A 35 -20.96 6.02 27.74
C HIS A 35 -19.87 5.14 28.37
N SER A 36 -19.70 5.34 29.68
CA SER A 36 -18.80 4.63 30.57
C SER A 36 -19.58 3.51 31.24
N THR A 37 -19.07 2.28 31.21
CA THR A 37 -19.44 1.25 32.19
C THR A 37 -18.28 0.31 32.43
N LYS A 38 -17.81 0.30 33.68
CA LYS A 38 -16.87 -0.66 34.27
C LYS A 38 -17.50 -2.06 34.35
N ARG A 39 -16.71 -3.11 34.11
CA ARG A 39 -16.80 -4.35 34.88
C ARG A 39 -15.51 -5.17 34.83
N SER A 40 -15.33 -5.92 35.90
CA SER A 40 -14.10 -6.47 36.48
C SER A 40 -13.79 -7.93 36.09
N ASN A 41 -12.49 -8.26 36.12
CA ASN A 41 -11.80 -9.50 36.52
C ASN A 41 -12.45 -10.89 36.29
N SER A 42 -11.69 -11.79 35.62
CA SER A 42 -11.15 -13.01 36.25
C SER A 42 -10.21 -13.78 35.31
N ALA A 43 -9.07 -14.23 35.85
CA ALA A 43 -8.12 -15.15 35.22
C ALA A 43 -8.65 -16.59 35.17
N ILE A 44 -8.09 -17.43 34.27
CA ILE A 44 -7.69 -18.84 34.51
C ILE A 44 -6.89 -19.36 33.28
N ARG A 45 -5.77 -20.04 33.57
CA ARG A 45 -4.87 -20.78 32.67
C ARG A 45 -5.50 -22.10 32.20
N SER A 46 -5.23 -22.50 30.95
CA SER A 46 -4.68 -23.84 30.61
C SER A 46 -4.42 -24.01 29.09
N HIS A 47 -3.20 -24.43 28.74
CA HIS A 47 -2.77 -25.07 27.48
C HIS A 47 -3.05 -26.60 27.54
N PRO A 48 -2.74 -27.42 26.51
CA PRO A 48 -2.68 -27.22 25.04
C PRO A 48 -3.41 -28.37 24.28
N THR A 49 -3.68 -28.20 22.97
CA THR A 49 -3.72 -29.34 22.03
C THR A 49 -3.53 -28.90 20.57
N ASN A 50 -2.61 -29.58 19.89
CA ASN A 50 -2.45 -29.60 18.44
C ASN A 50 -3.76 -30.06 17.79
N VAL A 51 -4.32 -29.23 16.92
CA VAL A 51 -5.38 -29.63 15.98
C VAL A 51 -4.92 -29.22 14.59
N ILE A 52 -4.72 -30.23 13.75
CA ILE A 52 -4.57 -30.13 12.30
C ILE A 52 -5.81 -29.40 11.79
N GLN A 53 -5.67 -28.14 11.39
CA GLN A 53 -6.75 -27.39 10.75
C GLN A 53 -6.93 -27.90 9.33
N ASN A 54 -7.90 -28.80 9.17
CA ASN A 54 -8.65 -28.96 7.94
C ASN A 54 -9.18 -27.59 7.51
N TRP A 55 -8.79 -27.15 6.31
CA TRP A 55 -9.33 -25.96 5.68
C TRP A 55 -10.83 -26.18 5.40
N PRO A 56 -11.73 -25.36 5.96
CA PRO A 56 -13.11 -25.37 5.51
C PRO A 56 -13.15 -24.76 4.11
N ASN A 57 -13.77 -25.49 3.18
CA ASN A 57 -14.24 -24.98 1.90
C ASN A 57 -15.15 -23.75 2.14
N HIS A 58 -14.57 -22.54 2.16
CA HIS A 58 -15.30 -21.29 2.12
C HIS A 58 -15.72 -20.97 0.68
N SER A 59 -16.54 -21.87 0.12
CA SER A 59 -17.39 -21.57 -1.02
C SER A 59 -18.67 -20.91 -0.50
N ARG A 60 -18.60 -19.61 -0.18
CA ARG A 60 -19.76 -18.72 -0.09
C ARG A 60 -19.43 -17.35 -0.65
N ARG A 61 -19.65 -17.23 -1.96
CA ARG A 61 -20.26 -16.10 -2.69
C ARG A 61 -20.34 -14.77 -1.93
N CYS A 62 -19.64 -13.78 -2.48
CA CYS A 62 -20.29 -12.52 -2.85
C CYS A 62 -20.50 -12.53 -4.37
N ASN A 63 -21.66 -13.00 -4.82
CA ASN A 63 -22.19 -12.60 -6.12
C ASN A 63 -22.63 -11.13 -6.01
N SER A 64 -21.73 -10.21 -6.33
CA SER A 64 -22.07 -8.81 -6.57
C SER A 64 -21.12 -8.28 -7.65
N LEU A 65 -21.72 -8.00 -8.81
CA LEU A 65 -21.11 -7.51 -10.06
C LEU A 65 -20.22 -8.51 -10.80
N LEU A 66 -20.90 -9.36 -11.58
CA LEU A 66 -20.40 -9.83 -12.88
C LEU A 66 -20.06 -8.60 -13.74
N MET A 67 -18.84 -8.09 -13.64
CA MET A 67 -18.17 -7.52 -14.78
C MET A 67 -17.35 -8.65 -15.40
N GLU A 68 -17.88 -9.17 -16.49
CA GLU A 68 -17.21 -10.06 -17.43
C GLU A 68 -16.10 -9.24 -18.12
N ALA A 69 -15.01 -9.01 -17.39
CA ALA A 69 -13.78 -8.48 -17.93
C ALA A 69 -13.01 -9.65 -18.53
N SER A 70 -12.89 -9.63 -19.85
CA SER A 70 -12.10 -10.49 -20.72
C SER A 70 -10.87 -11.13 -20.04
N ASN A 71 -10.85 -12.46 -20.07
CA ASN A 71 -9.78 -13.39 -19.73
C ASN A 71 -8.40 -12.93 -20.23
N THR A 72 -7.70 -12.16 -19.42
CA THR A 72 -6.25 -11.95 -19.55
C THR A 72 -5.65 -12.03 -18.16
N CYS A 73 -4.63 -12.87 -18.00
CA CYS A 73 -3.74 -12.85 -16.84
C CYS A 73 -3.43 -11.39 -16.49
N PRO A 74 -3.40 -10.97 -15.21
CA PRO A 74 -3.12 -9.58 -14.85
C PRO A 74 -1.78 -9.18 -15.46
N ASN A 75 -1.88 -8.42 -16.54
CA ASN A 75 -0.75 -8.01 -17.33
C ASN A 75 -0.09 -6.88 -16.53
N GLU A 76 1.16 -7.05 -16.12
CA GLU A 76 1.96 -6.01 -15.46
C GLU A 76 2.02 -4.71 -16.31
N THR A 77 1.69 -4.80 -17.60
CA THR A 77 1.58 -3.65 -18.50
C THR A 77 0.26 -2.87 -18.36
N SER A 78 -0.79 -3.44 -17.77
CA SER A 78 -2.05 -2.73 -17.60
C SER A 78 -1.93 -1.70 -16.49
N LYS A 79 -1.84 -0.43 -16.89
CA LYS A 79 -1.84 0.72 -15.99
C LYS A 79 -3.23 1.10 -15.48
N GLN A 80 -4.28 0.41 -15.93
CA GLN A 80 -5.67 0.74 -15.62
C GLN A 80 -6.15 0.00 -14.37
N LEU A 81 -6.82 0.73 -13.47
CA LEU A 81 -7.41 0.22 -12.24
C LEU A 81 -8.92 0.04 -12.39
N TYR A 82 -9.44 -1.11 -11.98
CA TYR A 82 -10.87 -1.42 -11.87
C TYR A 82 -11.68 -1.18 -13.15
N ASN A 83 -11.06 -1.33 -14.33
CA ASN A 83 -11.66 -1.03 -15.61
C ASN A 83 -12.19 0.42 -15.74
N ILE A 84 -11.68 1.36 -14.93
CA ILE A 84 -11.98 2.79 -15.04
C ILE A 84 -11.03 3.40 -16.08
N PRO A 85 -11.50 3.98 -17.18
CA PRO A 85 -10.61 4.61 -18.16
C PRO A 85 -9.75 5.70 -17.53
N ASP A 86 -8.50 5.86 -18.00
CA ASP A 86 -7.60 6.92 -17.54
C ASP A 86 -7.33 6.89 -16.02
N SER A 87 -7.27 5.69 -15.41
CA SER A 87 -7.04 5.48 -13.96
C SER A 87 -5.61 5.09 -13.60
N GLY A 88 -4.67 5.14 -14.56
CA GLY A 88 -3.25 4.92 -14.25
C GLY A 88 -2.59 6.14 -13.63
N TRP A 89 -1.50 5.93 -12.89
CA TRP A 89 -0.80 6.99 -12.15
C TRP A 89 -0.34 8.17 -13.04
N GLN A 90 0.03 7.91 -14.30
CA GLN A 90 0.43 8.95 -15.26
C GLN A 90 -0.74 9.70 -15.91
N SER A 91 -1.98 9.26 -15.68
CA SER A 91 -3.15 9.88 -16.30
C SER A 91 -3.35 11.31 -15.80
N LYS A 92 -3.70 12.23 -16.71
CA LYS A 92 -4.10 13.59 -16.33
C LYS A 92 -5.39 13.63 -15.51
N LYS A 93 -6.20 12.57 -15.54
CA LYS A 93 -7.42 12.42 -14.73
C LYS A 93 -7.11 11.79 -13.36
N TRP A 94 -5.93 11.20 -13.19
CA TRP A 94 -5.45 10.70 -11.91
C TRP A 94 -5.05 11.88 -11.03
N ASN A 95 -5.92 12.19 -10.06
CA ASN A 95 -5.71 13.30 -9.13
C ASN A 95 -5.60 12.74 -7.70
N TRP A 96 -4.44 12.15 -7.40
CA TRP A 96 -4.18 11.56 -6.08
C TRP A 96 -4.36 12.59 -4.97
N GLY A 97 -5.04 12.21 -3.89
CA GLY A 97 -5.32 13.09 -2.75
C GLY A 97 -6.46 14.10 -2.97
N SER A 98 -7.03 14.18 -4.18
CA SER A 98 -8.21 15.01 -4.43
C SER A 98 -9.52 14.32 -4.04
N ALA A 99 -10.54 15.13 -3.77
CA ALA A 99 -11.92 14.67 -3.55
C ALA A 99 -12.65 14.30 -4.85
N HIS A 100 -12.01 14.45 -6.01
CA HIS A 100 -12.58 14.14 -7.33
C HIS A 100 -11.53 13.61 -8.30
N GLY A 101 -11.98 12.90 -9.34
CA GLY A 101 -11.13 12.32 -10.39
C GLY A 101 -10.91 10.80 -10.22
N THR A 102 -10.24 10.18 -11.18
CA THR A 102 -10.15 8.70 -11.24
C THR A 102 -9.40 8.12 -10.05
N GLY A 103 -8.43 8.85 -9.49
CA GLY A 103 -7.75 8.45 -8.24
C GLY A 103 -8.69 8.35 -7.04
N HIS A 104 -9.65 9.28 -6.91
CA HIS A 104 -10.66 9.24 -5.85
C HIS A 104 -11.59 8.03 -6.02
N ASP A 105 -12.08 7.80 -7.24
CA ASP A 105 -12.99 6.70 -7.56
C ASP A 105 -12.33 5.33 -7.32
N CYS A 106 -11.10 5.17 -7.78
CA CYS A 106 -10.30 3.98 -7.55
C CYS A 106 -10.04 3.76 -6.05
N ALA A 107 -9.71 4.81 -5.28
CA ALA A 107 -9.54 4.71 -3.84
C ALA A 107 -10.83 4.26 -3.12
N ALA A 108 -11.99 4.77 -3.55
CA ALA A 108 -13.28 4.36 -2.99
C ALA A 108 -13.59 2.88 -3.27
N ILE A 109 -13.31 2.40 -4.49
CA ILE A 109 -13.45 0.97 -4.83
C ILE A 109 -12.48 0.11 -4.00
N CYS A 110 -11.21 0.53 -3.92
CA CYS A 110 -10.16 -0.16 -3.17
C CYS A 110 -10.55 -0.36 -1.71
N ARG A 111 -11.01 0.71 -1.03
CA ARG A 111 -11.45 0.65 0.37
C ARG A 111 -12.62 -0.32 0.57
N ARG A 112 -13.59 -0.34 -0.36
CA ARG A 112 -14.72 -1.28 -0.28
C ARG A 112 -14.28 -2.72 -0.48
N ARG A 113 -13.42 -2.98 -1.48
CA ARG A 113 -12.93 -4.31 -1.81
C ARG A 113 -12.12 -4.93 -0.66
N TRP A 114 -11.24 -4.16 -0.05
CA TRP A 114 -10.34 -4.64 1.00
C TRP A 114 -10.87 -4.34 2.42
N ASN A 115 -12.18 -4.19 2.57
CA ASN A 115 -12.83 -3.95 3.86
C ASN A 115 -12.89 -5.20 4.74
N ASP A 116 -12.83 -6.39 4.15
CA ASP A 116 -12.83 -7.66 4.88
C ASP A 116 -11.43 -8.11 5.30
N GLU A 117 -11.29 -8.60 6.53
CA GLU A 117 -10.01 -9.05 7.10
C GLU A 117 -9.46 -10.31 6.41
N SER A 118 -10.34 -11.24 6.02
CA SER A 118 -9.95 -12.46 5.30
C SER A 118 -9.37 -12.10 3.94
N ASP A 119 -10.01 -11.19 3.21
CA ASP A 119 -9.53 -10.72 1.90
C ASP A 119 -8.15 -10.04 2.05
N ARG A 120 -7.97 -9.19 3.08
CA ARG A 120 -6.67 -8.56 3.36
C ARG A 120 -5.59 -9.59 3.69
N ARG A 121 -5.92 -10.60 4.50
CA ARG A 121 -4.98 -11.69 4.84
C ARG A 121 -4.58 -12.49 3.60
N GLU A 122 -5.52 -12.78 2.72
CA GLU A 122 -5.25 -13.46 1.46
C GLU A 122 -4.35 -12.62 0.56
N LEU A 123 -4.61 -11.31 0.44
CA LEU A 123 -3.74 -10.39 -0.28
C LEU A 123 -2.31 -10.42 0.27
N VAL A 124 -2.11 -10.20 1.57
CA VAL A 124 -0.78 -10.20 2.18
C VAL A 124 -0.08 -11.54 1.94
N ARG A 125 -0.79 -12.66 2.07
CA ARG A 125 -0.25 -14.00 1.78
C ARG A 125 0.18 -14.13 0.32
N SER A 126 -0.66 -13.70 -0.63
CA SER A 126 -0.34 -13.75 -2.07
C SER A 126 0.89 -12.92 -2.41
N LEU A 127 1.12 -11.81 -1.70
CA LEU A 127 2.29 -10.96 -1.89
C LEU A 127 3.55 -11.54 -1.24
N LEU A 128 3.44 -12.16 -0.06
CA LEU A 128 4.58 -12.75 0.65
C LEU A 128 5.10 -14.06 0.04
N TYR A 129 4.22 -14.78 -0.66
CA TYR A 129 4.48 -16.08 -1.30
C TYR A 129 3.95 -16.12 -2.75
N PRO A 130 4.40 -15.21 -3.63
CA PRO A 130 3.74 -14.99 -4.91
C PRO A 130 3.87 -16.17 -5.88
N ALA A 131 5.00 -16.89 -5.87
CA ALA A 131 5.18 -18.10 -6.69
C ALA A 131 4.20 -19.22 -6.29
N GLU A 132 4.07 -19.49 -4.99
CA GLU A 132 3.15 -20.50 -4.45
C GLU A 132 1.69 -20.12 -4.72
N PHE A 133 1.36 -18.83 -4.49
CA PHE A 133 0.00 -18.34 -4.70
C PHE A 133 -0.41 -18.41 -6.17
N LYS A 134 0.48 -18.01 -7.09
CA LYS A 134 0.25 -18.07 -8.55
C LYS A 134 0.06 -19.51 -9.04
N ALA A 135 0.77 -20.48 -8.45
CA ALA A 135 0.60 -21.89 -8.78
C ALA A 135 -0.77 -22.45 -8.35
N LEU A 136 -1.32 -21.97 -7.23
CA LEU A 136 -2.63 -22.41 -6.71
C LEU A 136 -3.80 -21.61 -7.29
N HIS A 137 -3.58 -20.35 -7.63
CA HIS A 137 -4.61 -19.39 -8.04
C HIS A 137 -4.18 -18.57 -9.27
N PRO A 138 -3.98 -19.20 -10.44
CA PRO A 138 -3.39 -18.57 -11.62
C PRO A 138 -4.20 -17.38 -12.19
N HIS A 139 -5.45 -17.21 -11.77
CA HIS A 139 -6.35 -16.15 -12.25
C HIS A 139 -6.79 -15.18 -11.15
N SER A 140 -6.26 -15.31 -9.93
CA SER A 140 -6.67 -14.50 -8.77
C SER A 140 -5.60 -13.48 -8.36
N GLU A 141 -4.54 -13.33 -9.14
CA GLU A 141 -3.48 -12.38 -8.85
C GLU A 141 -3.96 -10.93 -8.99
N VAL A 142 -3.68 -10.13 -7.97
CA VAL A 142 -3.97 -8.69 -7.97
C VAL A 142 -2.92 -7.97 -8.81
N SER A 143 -3.33 -7.04 -9.67
CA SER A 143 -2.39 -6.26 -10.49
C SER A 143 -1.48 -5.43 -9.60
N PHE A 144 -0.24 -5.20 -10.02
CA PHE A 144 0.69 -4.44 -9.20
C PHE A 144 0.29 -2.95 -9.08
N GLU A 145 -0.46 -2.43 -10.04
CA GLU A 145 -1.09 -1.11 -9.95
C GLU A 145 -2.07 -1.01 -8.78
N GLU A 146 -2.86 -2.06 -8.53
CA GLU A 146 -3.76 -2.12 -7.38
C GLU A 146 -2.98 -2.26 -6.08
N VAL A 147 -1.89 -3.05 -6.06
CA VAL A 147 -0.98 -3.13 -4.90
C VAL A 147 -0.38 -1.77 -4.55
N LYS A 148 0.04 -0.99 -5.55
CA LYS A 148 0.50 0.40 -5.36
C LYS A 148 -0.58 1.28 -4.72
N LEU A 149 -1.82 1.19 -5.20
CA LEU A 149 -2.94 1.94 -4.61
C LEU A 149 -3.19 1.53 -3.15
N ILE A 150 -3.15 0.23 -2.84
CA ILE A 150 -3.31 -0.28 -1.47
C ILE A 150 -2.21 0.25 -0.56
N LEU A 151 -0.95 0.20 -0.98
CA LEU A 151 0.17 0.77 -0.23
C LEU A 151 0.01 2.27 -0.01
N ALA A 152 -0.37 3.01 -1.05
CA ALA A 152 -0.58 4.45 -0.96
C ALA A 152 -1.66 4.83 0.07
N LEU A 153 -2.76 4.07 0.10
CA LEU A 153 -3.83 4.23 1.08
C LEU A 153 -3.39 3.80 2.49
N ALA A 154 -2.64 2.69 2.60
CA ALA A 154 -2.10 2.22 3.87
C ALA A 154 -1.13 3.25 4.48
N TRP A 155 -0.24 3.87 3.68
CA TRP A 155 0.64 4.95 4.14
C TRP A 155 -0.14 6.21 4.52
N GLN A 156 -1.16 6.59 3.75
CA GLN A 156 -2.03 7.71 4.10
C GLN A 156 -2.71 7.48 5.46
N ARG A 157 -3.18 6.26 5.72
CA ARG A 157 -3.75 5.87 7.02
C ARG A 157 -2.67 5.85 8.10
N GLY A 158 -1.52 5.23 7.83
CA GLY A 158 -0.42 5.09 8.75
C GLY A 158 0.18 6.41 9.21
N ARG A 159 0.02 7.48 8.43
CA ARG A 159 0.38 8.84 8.84
C ARG A 159 -0.41 9.32 10.07
N TRP A 160 -1.65 8.84 10.24
CA TRP A 160 -2.50 9.23 11.36
C TRP A 160 -2.17 8.51 12.66
N ASP A 161 -1.69 7.26 12.58
CA ASP A 161 -1.34 6.45 13.76
C ASP A 161 0.17 6.28 13.97
N GLY A 162 1.00 6.81 13.08
CA GLY A 162 2.46 6.75 13.12
C GLY A 162 3.07 5.47 12.54
N THR A 163 2.28 4.58 11.94
CA THR A 163 2.77 3.33 11.33
C THR A 163 3.38 3.50 9.94
N ASP A 164 3.35 4.71 9.36
CA ASP A 164 4.02 5.01 8.08
C ASP A 164 5.54 5.25 8.20
N GLY A 165 6.10 5.21 9.41
CA GLY A 165 7.52 5.44 9.68
C GLY A 165 7.89 6.91 9.93
N GLY A 166 6.90 7.81 9.92
CA GLY A 166 7.06 9.21 10.28
C GLY A 166 7.66 10.10 9.17
N PRO A 167 7.85 11.40 9.46
CA PRO A 167 8.12 12.41 8.43
C PRO A 167 9.53 12.36 7.82
N VAL A 168 10.52 11.74 8.50
CA VAL A 168 11.93 11.78 8.07
C VAL A 168 12.34 10.50 7.32
N GLU A 169 11.99 9.33 7.85
CA GLU A 169 12.40 8.02 7.30
C GLU A 169 11.22 7.16 6.85
N GLY A 170 9.99 7.69 6.93
CA GLY A 170 8.77 6.99 6.57
C GLY A 170 8.50 6.96 5.07
N TYR A 171 7.36 6.37 4.74
CA TYR A 171 6.94 6.13 3.36
C TYR A 171 6.30 7.33 2.66
N GLY A 172 6.20 8.48 3.34
CA GLY A 172 5.69 9.72 2.73
C GLY A 172 6.41 10.13 1.45
N ALA A 173 7.74 9.97 1.39
CA ALA A 173 8.52 10.28 0.20
C ALA A 173 8.28 9.29 -0.96
N VAL A 174 8.03 8.02 -0.65
CA VAL A 174 7.69 7.00 -1.67
C VAL A 174 6.31 7.30 -2.24
N LEU A 175 5.35 7.66 -1.38
CA LEU A 175 4.03 8.10 -1.80
C LEU A 175 4.08 9.33 -2.70
N GLU A 176 4.89 10.32 -2.35
CA GLU A 176 5.08 11.53 -3.16
C GLU A 176 5.68 11.17 -4.54
N ALA A 177 6.72 10.33 -4.57
CA ALA A 177 7.31 9.85 -5.83
C ALA A 177 6.34 9.04 -6.70
N MET A 178 5.42 8.27 -6.09
CA MET A 178 4.34 7.59 -6.79
C MET A 178 3.32 8.58 -7.35
N ALA A 179 2.89 9.57 -6.56
CA ALA A 179 1.95 10.60 -6.99
C ALA A 179 2.49 11.47 -8.12
N ASP A 180 3.81 11.72 -8.13
CA ASP A 180 4.50 12.42 -9.23
C ASP A 180 4.51 11.61 -10.54
N ALA A 181 4.24 10.30 -10.48
CA ALA A 181 4.09 9.40 -11.63
C ALA A 181 5.25 9.44 -12.63
N ARG A 182 6.48 9.61 -12.13
CA ARG A 182 7.71 9.61 -12.95
C ARG A 182 8.59 8.41 -12.65
N ARG A 183 9.07 8.32 -11.41
CA ARG A 183 10.13 7.39 -10.99
C ARG A 183 9.78 5.92 -11.20
N TYR A 184 8.51 5.57 -11.01
CA TYR A 184 8.02 4.18 -11.11
C TYR A 184 7.20 3.92 -12.37
N GLU A 185 7.16 4.87 -13.31
CA GLU A 185 6.28 4.81 -14.50
C GLU A 185 6.96 5.17 -15.82
N ASN A 186 8.04 5.97 -15.82
CA ASN A 186 8.64 6.49 -17.06
C ASN A 186 9.75 5.61 -17.64
N GLU A 187 10.27 4.66 -16.87
CA GLU A 187 11.36 3.78 -17.27
C GLU A 187 10.84 2.40 -17.70
N ASP A 188 11.75 1.55 -18.17
CA ASP A 188 11.47 0.11 -18.35
C ASP A 188 10.83 -0.50 -17.08
N GLU A 189 9.92 -1.46 -17.24
CA GLU A 189 9.18 -2.05 -16.11
C GLU A 189 10.10 -2.68 -15.06
N VAL A 190 11.21 -3.30 -15.49
CA VAL A 190 12.20 -3.91 -14.59
C VAL A 190 12.94 -2.81 -13.83
N ILE A 191 13.35 -1.73 -14.51
CA ILE A 191 14.00 -0.59 -13.87
C ILE A 191 13.06 0.07 -12.85
N SER A 192 11.81 0.32 -13.24
CA SER A 192 10.77 0.86 -12.36
C SER A 192 10.55 -0.04 -11.14
N ALA A 193 10.55 -1.36 -11.33
CA ALA A 193 10.44 -2.32 -10.25
C ALA A 193 11.65 -2.29 -9.30
N LEU A 194 12.87 -2.22 -9.83
CA LEU A 194 14.10 -2.12 -9.02
C LEU A 194 14.14 -0.81 -8.22
N MET A 195 13.74 0.32 -8.82
CA MET A 195 13.64 1.60 -8.12
C MET A 195 12.63 1.54 -6.97
N PHE A 196 11.47 0.91 -7.20
CA PHE A 196 10.48 0.70 -6.14
C PHE A 196 11.02 -0.18 -5.01
N ILE A 197 11.66 -1.31 -5.33
CA ILE A 197 12.26 -2.21 -4.34
C ILE A 197 13.31 -1.48 -3.51
N GLU A 198 14.19 -0.71 -4.14
CA GLU A 198 15.20 0.08 -3.47
C GLU A 198 14.58 1.06 -2.46
N ASP A 199 13.60 1.85 -2.90
CA ASP A 199 12.98 2.85 -2.05
C ASP A 199 12.19 2.25 -0.89
N VAL A 200 11.48 1.15 -1.16
CA VAL A 200 10.66 0.46 -0.16
C VAL A 200 11.52 -0.26 0.86
N SER A 201 12.54 -1.00 0.41
CA SER A 201 13.44 -1.74 1.29
C SER A 201 14.32 -0.82 2.14
N GLY A 202 14.79 0.30 1.56
CA GLY A 202 15.61 1.30 2.24
C GLY A 202 14.91 1.97 3.42
N ARG A 203 13.57 1.97 3.43
CA ARG A 203 12.75 2.57 4.49
C ARG A 203 12.14 1.55 5.44
N PHE A 204 12.30 0.25 5.20
CA PHE A 204 11.59 -0.78 5.98
C PHE A 204 11.92 -0.75 7.49
N SER A 205 13.10 -0.29 7.87
CA SER A 205 13.48 -0.12 9.28
C SER A 205 12.73 0.98 10.02
N SER A 206 12.07 1.90 9.32
CA SER A 206 11.25 2.93 9.97
C SER A 206 9.96 2.33 10.57
N ILE A 207 9.43 1.27 9.96
CA ILE A 207 8.18 0.60 10.39
C ILE A 207 8.39 -0.77 11.05
N CYS A 208 9.53 -1.42 10.81
CA CYS A 208 9.81 -2.76 11.35
C CYS A 208 11.10 -2.77 12.20
N LYS A 209 11.01 -3.30 13.43
CA LYS A 209 12.16 -3.49 14.34
C LYS A 209 12.61 -4.95 14.48
N ASN A 210 11.90 -5.89 13.86
CA ASN A 210 12.25 -7.31 13.91
C ASN A 210 13.48 -7.60 13.03
N ALA A 211 14.56 -8.08 13.64
CA ALA A 211 15.85 -8.30 12.97
C ALA A 211 15.77 -9.31 11.82
N GLU A 212 14.97 -10.37 11.95
CA GLU A 212 14.81 -11.39 10.92
C GLU A 212 14.07 -10.84 9.69
N LYS A 213 12.98 -10.10 9.93
CA LYS A 213 12.25 -9.42 8.85
C LYS A 213 13.15 -8.38 8.15
N LEU A 214 13.95 -7.62 8.90
CA LEU A 214 14.91 -6.68 8.31
C LEU A 214 15.98 -7.39 7.48
N LYS A 215 16.51 -8.51 7.96
CA LYS A 215 17.47 -9.34 7.22
C LYS A 215 16.84 -9.89 5.94
N ARG A 216 15.60 -10.39 6.01
CA ARG A 216 14.85 -10.91 4.86
C ARG A 216 14.63 -9.83 3.80
N MET A 217 14.16 -8.65 4.17
CA MET A 217 13.96 -7.52 3.24
C MET A 217 15.26 -7.16 2.51
N LYS A 218 16.38 -7.08 3.25
CA LYS A 218 17.70 -6.80 2.67
C LYS A 218 18.17 -7.90 1.72
N ALA A 219 17.93 -9.18 2.06
CA ALA A 219 18.28 -10.30 1.19
C ALA A 219 17.54 -10.21 -0.14
N ILE A 220 16.20 -10.06 -0.10
CA ILE A 220 15.36 -9.91 -1.29
C ILE A 220 15.84 -8.77 -2.19
N ALA A 221 16.09 -7.59 -1.60
CA ALA A 221 16.53 -6.43 -2.37
C ALA A 221 17.93 -6.61 -2.99
N ASN A 222 18.83 -7.33 -2.32
CA ASN A 222 20.17 -7.60 -2.83
C ASN A 222 20.18 -8.65 -3.94
N ASP A 223 19.36 -9.69 -3.83
CA ASP A 223 19.27 -10.77 -4.82
C ASP A 223 18.91 -10.23 -6.20
N VAL A 224 18.02 -9.23 -6.28
CA VAL A 224 17.59 -8.63 -7.55
C VAL A 224 18.44 -7.45 -8.03
N LYS A 225 19.33 -6.92 -7.19
CA LYS A 225 20.30 -5.87 -7.60
C LYS A 225 21.52 -6.44 -8.35
N GLY A 226 21.71 -7.77 -8.34
CA GLY A 226 22.78 -8.45 -9.06
C GLY A 226 22.61 -8.43 -10.58
N LYS A 227 23.71 -8.66 -11.33
CA LYS A 227 23.77 -8.55 -12.81
C LYS A 227 22.97 -9.62 -13.60
N HIS A 228 22.21 -10.49 -12.94
CA HIS A 228 21.58 -11.67 -13.58
C HIS A 228 20.17 -11.98 -13.08
N ALA A 229 19.46 -11.04 -12.46
CA ALA A 229 18.07 -11.29 -12.06
C ALA A 229 17.17 -11.31 -13.31
N GLU A 230 16.42 -12.39 -13.48
CA GLU A 230 15.42 -12.49 -14.54
C GLU A 230 14.24 -11.54 -14.24
N LYS A 231 13.52 -11.11 -15.29
CA LYS A 231 12.39 -10.17 -15.17
C LYS A 231 11.36 -10.63 -14.13
N GLU A 232 11.02 -11.92 -14.14
CA GLU A 232 10.04 -12.49 -13.20
C GLU A 232 10.54 -12.44 -11.75
N ASP A 233 11.82 -12.70 -11.50
CA ASP A 233 12.40 -12.65 -10.15
C ASP A 233 12.31 -11.23 -9.57
N VAL A 234 12.57 -10.21 -10.39
CA VAL A 234 12.44 -8.81 -9.99
C VAL A 234 10.99 -8.48 -9.61
N PHE A 235 10.02 -8.97 -10.38
CA PHE A 235 8.60 -8.72 -10.09
C PHE A 235 8.11 -9.46 -8.84
N MET A 236 8.58 -10.70 -8.63
CA MET A 236 8.30 -11.48 -7.43
C MET A 236 8.90 -10.82 -6.18
N ALA A 237 10.14 -10.32 -6.28
CA ALA A 237 10.77 -9.56 -5.21
C ALA A 237 10.00 -8.27 -4.89
N ARG A 238 9.55 -7.54 -5.92
CA ARG A 238 8.74 -6.33 -5.76
C ARG A 238 7.45 -6.59 -4.99
N ARG A 239 6.72 -7.65 -5.36
CA ARG A 239 5.51 -8.10 -4.66
C ARG A 239 5.80 -8.51 -3.22
N THR A 240 6.88 -9.26 -3.00
CA THR A 240 7.30 -9.68 -1.66
C THR A 240 7.63 -8.49 -0.76
N CYS A 241 8.39 -7.50 -1.27
CA CYS A 241 8.67 -6.26 -0.56
C CYS A 241 7.39 -5.51 -0.18
N ALA A 242 6.43 -5.39 -1.11
CA ALA A 242 5.13 -4.78 -0.83
C ALA A 242 4.35 -5.53 0.26
N GLY A 243 4.30 -6.87 0.19
CA GLY A 243 3.65 -7.71 1.19
C GLY A 243 4.28 -7.55 2.58
N MET A 244 5.61 -7.47 2.66
CA MET A 244 6.31 -7.23 3.92
C MET A 244 6.01 -5.87 4.54
N VAL A 245 5.83 -4.82 3.72
CA VAL A 245 5.41 -3.49 4.21
C VAL A 245 3.99 -3.55 4.75
N LEU A 246 3.05 -4.11 4.00
CA LEU A 246 1.65 -4.21 4.46
C LEU A 246 1.53 -5.00 5.76
N ASP A 247 2.26 -6.12 5.87
CA ASP A 247 2.34 -6.91 7.10
C ASP A 247 2.92 -6.09 8.28
N ALA A 248 4.02 -5.37 8.07
CA ALA A 248 4.63 -4.54 9.12
C ALA A 248 3.76 -3.34 9.55
N MET A 249 2.87 -2.87 8.68
CA MET A 249 1.91 -1.81 8.99
C MET A 249 0.61 -2.32 9.63
N ASN A 250 0.51 -3.62 9.92
CA ASN A 250 -0.71 -4.27 10.42
C ASN A 250 -1.93 -4.01 9.51
N PHE A 251 -1.72 -4.07 8.18
CA PHE A 251 -2.77 -3.84 7.20
C PHE A 251 -3.95 -4.80 7.37
N VAL A 252 -3.70 -6.05 7.75
CA VAL A 252 -4.76 -7.05 7.96
C VAL A 252 -5.71 -6.61 9.05
N GLU A 253 -5.19 -6.11 10.17
CA GLU A 253 -5.97 -5.66 11.33
C GLU A 253 -6.59 -4.28 11.10
N ASN A 254 -5.85 -3.37 10.48
CA ASN A 254 -6.22 -1.96 10.41
C ASN A 254 -7.06 -1.60 9.18
N GLY A 255 -6.89 -2.30 8.05
CA GLY A 255 -7.49 -1.90 6.78
C GLY A 255 -6.91 -0.61 6.19
N LEU A 256 -7.70 0.04 5.32
CA LEU A 256 -7.34 1.27 4.57
C LEU A 256 -8.02 2.53 5.09
#